data_AF-A0A3M6ZN16-F1
#
_entry.id   AF-A0A3M6ZN16-F1
#
_cell.length_a   1.000
_cell.length_b   1.000
_cell.length_c   1.000
_cell.angle_alpha   90.00
_cell.angle_beta   90.00
_cell.angle_gamma   90.00
#
_symmetry.space_group_name_H-M   'P 1'
#
loop_
_entity.id
_entity.type
_entity.pdbx_description
1 polymer ?
#
loop_
_entity_poly.entity_id
_entity_poly.type
_entity_poly.pdbx_seq_one_letter_code
_entity_poly.pdbx_strand_id
1 'polypeptide(L)'
;MPAAPDEVSAQLHHDLRHAVQSALATRRPLLHHLNADTSWLLQIPRPDSAVRNGARFYFNILLDPWLRGGQSDLASWFSQQWHVEKSAVGSIAQLEELAREMEILASGLRLGQGRKTNAAIEAASDPDETFIDAVAVSHEFTDHCHKETLLEVHPDVPVFAIHEAARLIQSWHHFRTVITINNFGTEGETDWRSSSVPPLPDWISISRLLQTDDVLNYHSALMIAFNNQHANYQSHQLHKTTPFPPTTPNTPLARKRHHAPIIPNEDEESAEAILYTPHGISSGDLSLIPSASPPIHILAFLHGLHNVRVSTATGRTALQSNLGAHNGLKAQRILNARYWIGTHDGVKRGGGLVAWFLQRESLTLGDALEEERRRLRRREGRGGSAMTRGPGGGGGGGGDLDETVESFEGVNWVDLQNGESKVLV
;
A
#
# COMPACT_ATOMS: atom_id res chain seq x y z
N MET A 1 -22.65 -45.77 9.73
CA MET A 1 -22.41 -45.12 8.43
C MET A 1 -22.03 -43.68 8.72
N PRO A 2 -20.75 -43.29 8.59
CA PRO A 2 -20.40 -41.88 8.68
C PRO A 2 -20.98 -41.17 7.45
N ALA A 3 -21.57 -39.98 7.66
CA ALA A 3 -22.11 -39.16 6.59
C ALA A 3 -21.01 -38.87 5.56
N ALA A 4 -21.29 -39.09 4.28
CA ALA A 4 -20.38 -38.70 3.22
C ALA A 4 -20.11 -37.19 3.33
N PRO A 5 -18.85 -36.72 3.19
CA PRO A 5 -18.57 -35.30 3.15
C PRO A 5 -19.38 -34.67 2.01
N ASP A 6 -20.07 -33.57 2.34
CA ASP A 6 -20.94 -32.82 1.44
C ASP A 6 -20.19 -32.43 0.16
N GLU A 7 -20.52 -33.09 -0.95
CA GLU A 7 -19.83 -32.98 -2.25
C GLU A 7 -19.78 -31.53 -2.76
N VAL A 8 -20.81 -30.73 -2.43
CA VAL A 8 -20.88 -29.30 -2.78
C VAL A 8 -19.85 -28.49 -2.01
N SER A 9 -19.67 -28.78 -0.72
CA SER A 9 -18.65 -28.13 0.12
C SER A 9 -17.24 -28.47 -0.37
N ALA A 10 -16.99 -29.74 -0.73
CA ALA A 10 -15.71 -30.16 -1.28
C ALA A 10 -15.39 -29.47 -2.61
N GLN A 11 -16.37 -29.34 -3.52
CA GLN A 11 -16.21 -28.63 -4.79
C GLN A 11 -15.92 -27.13 -4.56
N LEU A 12 -16.68 -26.47 -3.67
CA LEU A 12 -16.45 -25.05 -3.35
C LEU A 12 -15.05 -24.81 -2.77
N HIS A 13 -14.60 -25.67 -1.85
CA HIS A 13 -13.24 -25.58 -1.31
C HIS A 13 -12.18 -25.76 -2.38
N HIS A 14 -12.40 -26.67 -3.34
CA HIS A 14 -11.50 -26.88 -4.46
C HIS A 14 -11.42 -25.65 -5.37
N ASP A 15 -12.57 -25.10 -5.78
CA ASP A 15 -12.65 -23.95 -6.67
C ASP A 15 -12.06 -22.70 -6.02
N LEU A 16 -12.34 -22.47 -4.73
CA LEU A 16 -11.75 -21.38 -3.96
C LEU A 16 -10.22 -21.52 -3.91
N ARG A 17 -9.72 -22.72 -3.59
CA ARG A 17 -8.27 -22.97 -3.54
C ARG A 17 -7.63 -22.74 -4.91
N HIS A 18 -8.27 -23.20 -5.99
CA HIS A 18 -7.77 -23.00 -7.35
C HIS A 18 -7.75 -21.52 -7.75
N ALA A 19 -8.80 -20.76 -7.41
CA ALA A 19 -8.87 -19.33 -7.65
C ALA A 19 -7.76 -18.57 -6.90
N VAL A 20 -7.55 -18.89 -5.62
CA VAL A 20 -6.47 -18.33 -4.81
C VAL A 20 -5.12 -18.67 -5.43
N GLN A 21 -4.86 -19.93 -5.75
CA GLN A 21 -3.60 -20.36 -6.37
C GLN A 21 -3.34 -19.66 -7.72
N SER A 22 -4.37 -19.50 -8.54
CA SER A 22 -4.27 -18.79 -9.82
C SER A 22 -3.94 -17.31 -9.61
N ALA A 23 -4.53 -16.67 -8.60
CA ALA A 23 -4.20 -15.29 -8.24
C ALA A 23 -2.76 -15.15 -7.73
N LEU A 24 -2.30 -16.06 -6.87
CA LEU A 24 -0.91 -16.07 -6.35
C LEU A 24 0.12 -16.36 -7.46
N ALA A 25 -0.24 -17.13 -8.48
CA ALA A 25 0.62 -17.42 -9.63
C ALA A 25 0.95 -16.17 -10.46
N THR A 26 0.17 -15.08 -10.35
CA THR A 26 0.46 -13.82 -11.03
C THR A 26 1.75 -13.15 -10.56
N ARG A 27 2.27 -13.54 -9.37
CA ARG A 27 3.44 -12.92 -8.73
C ARG A 27 3.30 -11.42 -8.56
N ARG A 28 2.13 -11.02 -8.08
CA ARG A 28 1.79 -9.65 -7.79
C ARG A 28 1.70 -9.44 -6.28
N PRO A 29 1.96 -8.23 -5.76
CA PRO A 29 1.86 -7.97 -4.33
C PRO A 29 0.48 -8.30 -3.77
N LEU A 30 0.45 -8.77 -2.53
CA LEU A 30 -0.77 -9.00 -1.76
C LEU A 30 -0.87 -7.95 -0.66
N LEU A 31 -2.06 -7.40 -0.48
CA LEU A 31 -2.36 -6.46 0.59
C LEU A 31 -3.50 -7.02 1.45
N HIS A 32 -3.28 -7.14 2.76
CA HIS A 32 -4.28 -7.59 3.72
C HIS A 32 -4.65 -6.45 4.66
N HIS A 33 -5.95 -6.17 4.83
CA HIS A 33 -6.44 -5.21 5.81
C HIS A 33 -6.65 -5.93 7.14
N LEU A 34 -5.86 -5.61 8.16
CA LEU A 34 -5.79 -6.39 9.41
C LEU A 34 -6.78 -5.91 10.48
N ASN A 35 -7.18 -4.64 10.40
CA ASN A 35 -8.20 -4.02 11.23
C ASN A 35 -9.12 -3.15 10.35
N ALA A 36 -10.08 -2.45 10.95
CA ALA A 36 -10.98 -1.55 10.23
C ALA A 36 -10.41 -0.14 10.03
N ASP A 37 -9.08 0.02 10.06
CA ASP A 37 -8.44 1.33 10.18
C ASP A 37 -7.09 1.44 9.41
N THR A 38 -5.96 1.22 10.07
CA THR A 38 -4.61 1.58 9.59
C THR A 38 -3.61 0.43 9.52
N SER A 39 -3.98 -0.78 9.96
CA SER A 39 -3.04 -1.90 10.03
C SER A 39 -3.10 -2.78 8.79
N TRP A 40 -1.96 -2.93 8.12
CA TRP A 40 -1.86 -3.67 6.87
C TRP A 40 -0.71 -4.67 6.89
N LEU A 41 -0.90 -5.83 6.24
CA LEU A 41 0.21 -6.70 5.84
C LEU A 41 0.39 -6.57 4.33
N LEU A 42 1.57 -6.15 3.92
CA LEU A 42 1.99 -6.09 2.52
C LEU A 42 2.96 -7.25 2.24
N GLN A 43 2.57 -8.15 1.34
CA GLN A 43 3.43 -9.25 0.89
C GLN A 43 3.93 -8.98 -0.53
N ILE A 44 5.23 -8.71 -0.69
CA ILE A 44 5.83 -8.44 -2.00
C ILE A 44 6.56 -9.71 -2.46
N PRO A 45 6.24 -10.26 -3.64
CA PRO A 45 6.96 -11.41 -4.19
C PRO A 45 8.44 -11.11 -4.32
N ARG A 46 9.29 -12.00 -3.81
CA ARG A 46 10.74 -11.88 -3.94
C ARG A 46 11.18 -12.07 -5.39
N PRO A 47 12.35 -11.53 -5.77
CA PRO A 47 12.97 -11.82 -7.06
C PRO A 47 13.10 -13.31 -7.30
N ASP A 48 12.91 -13.70 -8.55
CA ASP A 48 12.82 -15.09 -8.94
C ASP A 48 14.08 -15.91 -8.63
N SER A 49 15.23 -15.24 -8.73
CA SER A 49 16.55 -15.75 -8.34
C SER A 49 16.62 -16.09 -6.84
N ALA A 50 16.12 -15.22 -5.97
CA ALA A 50 16.12 -15.42 -4.53
C ALA A 50 15.30 -16.66 -4.15
N VAL A 51 14.08 -16.77 -4.69
CA VAL A 51 13.20 -17.92 -4.40
C VAL A 51 13.80 -19.21 -4.99
N ARG A 52 14.46 -19.18 -6.15
CA ARG A 52 15.17 -20.37 -6.70
C ARG A 52 16.33 -20.83 -5.81
N ASN A 53 16.93 -19.92 -5.06
CA ASN A 53 18.01 -20.19 -4.11
C ASN A 53 17.49 -20.55 -2.71
N GLY A 54 16.18 -20.82 -2.55
CA GLY A 54 15.60 -21.30 -1.30
C GLY A 54 15.04 -20.22 -0.38
N ALA A 55 14.99 -18.95 -0.80
CA ALA A 55 14.30 -17.92 -0.05
C ALA A 55 12.77 -18.15 -0.06
N ARG A 56 12.08 -17.63 0.96
CA ARG A 56 10.61 -17.52 1.01
C ARG A 56 10.08 -16.79 -0.22
N PHE A 57 8.85 -17.07 -0.61
CA PHE A 57 8.21 -16.50 -1.78
C PHE A 57 7.92 -15.01 -1.58
N TYR A 58 7.47 -14.62 -0.39
CA TYR A 58 7.17 -13.23 -0.07
C TYR A 58 8.22 -12.57 0.83
N PHE A 59 8.34 -11.26 0.69
CA PHE A 59 8.88 -10.35 1.69
C PHE A 59 7.69 -9.63 2.34
N ASN A 60 7.52 -9.81 3.64
CA ASN A 60 6.33 -9.38 4.38
C ASN A 60 6.61 -8.12 5.20
N ILE A 61 5.91 -7.04 4.90
CA ILE A 61 6.01 -5.76 5.61
C ILE A 61 4.72 -5.51 6.39
N LEU A 62 4.83 -5.38 7.70
CA LEU A 62 3.72 -4.99 8.58
C LEU A 62 3.68 -3.48 8.73
N LEU A 63 2.56 -2.86 8.35
CA LEU A 63 2.36 -1.40 8.40
C LEU A 63 1.47 -1.05 9.59
N ASP A 64 1.90 -0.06 10.38
CA ASP A 64 1.14 0.58 11.46
C ASP A 64 0.28 -0.38 12.31
N PRO A 65 0.92 -1.33 13.02
CA PRO A 65 0.19 -2.41 13.67
C PRO A 65 -0.51 -1.98 14.96
N TRP A 66 -1.84 -2.03 14.96
CA TRP A 66 -2.73 -1.86 16.11
C TRP A 66 -3.84 -2.92 16.09
N LEU A 67 -3.53 -4.10 16.65
CA LEU A 67 -4.37 -5.29 16.52
C LEU A 67 -5.38 -5.48 17.67
N ARG A 68 -5.13 -4.89 18.84
CA ARG A 68 -5.98 -4.98 20.02
C ARG A 68 -5.71 -3.84 20.99
N GLY A 69 -6.52 -3.73 22.04
CA GLY A 69 -6.33 -2.72 23.07
C GLY A 69 -6.91 -1.35 22.69
N GLY A 70 -6.73 -0.38 23.59
CA GLY A 70 -7.13 1.01 23.35
C GLY A 70 -5.93 1.87 23.01
N GLN A 71 -6.19 2.97 22.30
CA GLN A 71 -5.27 4.01 21.91
C GLN A 71 -5.37 5.17 22.93
N SER A 72 -4.24 5.75 23.33
CA SER A 72 -4.18 6.90 24.24
C SER A 72 -2.95 7.76 23.94
N ASP A 73 -3.14 8.96 23.39
CA ASP A 73 -2.05 9.90 23.09
C ASP A 73 -2.02 11.11 24.04
N LEU A 74 -0.82 11.67 24.23
CA LEU A 74 -0.48 12.84 25.07
C LEU A 74 -0.75 12.63 26.57
N ALA A 75 -2.02 12.41 26.94
CA ALA A 75 -2.48 12.01 28.26
C ALA A 75 -3.87 11.36 28.13
N SER A 76 -4.20 10.39 29.00
CA SER A 76 -5.47 9.64 28.95
C SER A 76 -6.76 10.50 29.06
N TRP A 77 -6.64 11.76 29.47
CA TRP A 77 -7.76 12.72 29.50
C TRP A 77 -7.93 13.52 28.20
N PHE A 78 -6.96 13.47 27.28
CA PHE A 78 -6.93 14.24 26.03
C PHE A 78 -7.62 13.50 24.87
N SER A 79 -7.23 12.25 24.61
CA SER A 79 -7.82 11.39 23.58
C SER A 79 -7.67 9.92 23.97
N GLN A 80 -8.79 9.20 24.07
CA GLN A 80 -8.81 7.74 24.14
C GLN A 80 -9.70 7.19 23.04
N GLN A 81 -9.20 6.22 22.29
CA GLN A 81 -9.95 5.62 21.19
C GLN A 81 -9.86 4.10 21.24
N TRP A 82 -10.94 3.45 20.82
CA TRP A 82 -11.01 2.00 20.64
C TRP A 82 -11.61 1.69 19.29
N HIS A 83 -11.13 0.60 18.70
CA HIS A 83 -11.78 -0.02 17.56
C HIS A 83 -13.24 -0.36 17.92
N VAL A 84 -14.18 0.06 17.07
CA VAL A 84 -15.59 -0.35 17.18
C VAL A 84 -15.75 -1.80 16.72
N GLU A 85 -15.08 -2.14 15.62
CA GLU A 85 -15.02 -3.49 15.08
C GLU A 85 -13.72 -4.17 15.54
N LYS A 86 -13.81 -5.43 15.98
CA LYS A 86 -12.59 -6.17 16.36
C LYS A 86 -11.74 -6.42 15.13
N SER A 87 -10.43 -6.21 15.25
CA SER A 87 -9.46 -6.56 14.20
C SER A 87 -9.63 -8.01 13.75
N ALA A 88 -9.58 -8.25 12.45
CA ALA A 88 -9.65 -9.59 11.87
C ALA A 88 -8.49 -10.48 12.34
N VAL A 89 -7.34 -9.86 12.61
CA VAL A 89 -6.19 -10.49 13.26
C VAL A 89 -5.98 -9.85 14.62
N GLY A 90 -6.06 -10.62 15.70
CA GLY A 90 -6.06 -10.11 17.08
C GLY A 90 -4.70 -10.15 17.79
N SER A 91 -3.65 -10.69 17.16
CA SER A 91 -2.30 -10.80 17.72
C SER A 91 -1.26 -11.03 16.63
N ILE A 92 0.01 -10.79 16.92
CA ILE A 92 1.09 -11.09 15.97
C ILE A 92 1.15 -12.60 15.66
N ALA A 93 0.94 -13.48 16.63
CA ALA A 93 0.92 -14.92 16.39
C ALA A 93 -0.12 -15.36 15.35
N GLN A 94 -1.31 -14.74 15.35
CA GLN A 94 -2.33 -15.00 14.32
C GLN A 94 -1.94 -14.42 12.95
N LEU A 95 -1.19 -13.31 12.93
CA LEU A 95 -0.66 -12.72 11.69
C LEU A 95 0.42 -13.61 11.06
N GLU A 96 1.31 -14.15 11.89
CA GLU A 96 2.36 -15.09 11.46
C GLU A 96 1.74 -16.35 10.83
N GLU A 97 0.65 -16.86 11.43
CA GLU A 97 -0.09 -17.99 10.87
C GLU A 97 -0.71 -17.67 9.50
N LEU A 98 -1.33 -16.49 9.35
CA LEU A 98 -1.83 -16.02 8.06
C LEU A 98 -0.70 -15.94 7.00
N ALA A 99 0.44 -15.36 7.37
CA ALA A 99 1.59 -15.23 6.48
C ALA A 99 2.17 -16.59 6.08
N ARG A 100 2.22 -17.54 7.02
CA ARG A 100 2.64 -18.93 6.80
C ARG A 100 1.71 -19.66 5.85
N GLU A 101 0.40 -19.53 6.01
CA GLU A 101 -0.58 -20.14 5.10
C GLU A 101 -0.43 -19.62 3.66
N MET A 102 -0.25 -18.30 3.49
CA MET A 102 -0.03 -17.70 2.18
C MET A 102 1.28 -18.19 1.53
N GLU A 103 2.35 -18.32 2.32
CA GLU A 103 3.62 -18.88 1.86
C GLU A 103 3.47 -20.36 1.41
N ILE A 104 2.72 -21.17 2.16
CA ILE A 104 2.43 -22.57 1.78
C ILE A 104 1.61 -22.64 0.49
N LEU A 105 0.60 -21.78 0.34
CA LEU A 105 -0.23 -21.74 -0.86
C LEU A 105 0.56 -21.31 -2.09
N ALA A 106 1.45 -20.33 -1.96
CA ALA A 106 2.31 -19.85 -3.04
C ALA A 106 3.43 -20.83 -3.39
N SER A 107 4.09 -21.42 -2.40
CA SER A 107 5.16 -22.42 -2.60
C SER A 107 4.63 -23.73 -3.21
N GLY A 108 3.38 -24.09 -2.92
CA GLY A 108 2.66 -25.21 -3.56
C GLY A 108 2.63 -25.17 -5.10
N LEU A 109 2.77 -23.97 -5.71
CA LEU A 109 2.87 -23.79 -7.16
C LEU A 109 4.20 -24.29 -7.76
N ARG A 110 5.25 -24.47 -6.95
CA ARG A 110 6.57 -24.97 -7.39
C ARG A 110 6.73 -26.49 -7.29
N LEU A 111 5.87 -27.19 -6.54
CA LEU A 111 6.04 -28.60 -6.15
C LEU A 111 5.53 -29.62 -7.19
N GLY A 112 5.67 -29.32 -8.50
CA GLY A 112 5.51 -30.33 -9.56
C GLY A 112 6.58 -31.43 -9.53
N GLN A 113 7.63 -31.27 -8.72
CA GLN A 113 8.65 -32.28 -8.43
C GLN A 113 8.92 -32.35 -6.92
N GLY A 114 8.52 -33.45 -6.27
CA GLY A 114 8.96 -33.81 -4.90
C GLY A 114 8.14 -33.18 -3.77
N ARG A 115 6.98 -33.75 -3.47
CA ARG A 115 6.08 -33.35 -2.38
C ARG A 115 6.72 -33.58 -0.99
N LYS A 116 7.01 -32.52 -0.22
CA LYS A 116 6.99 -32.57 1.25
C LYS A 116 5.57 -32.23 1.71
N THR A 117 5.03 -32.95 2.69
CA THR A 117 3.69 -32.69 3.24
C THR A 117 3.71 -31.41 4.09
N ASN A 118 2.57 -30.72 4.24
CA ASN A 118 2.47 -29.53 5.12
C ASN A 118 3.00 -29.83 6.54
N ALA A 119 2.70 -31.02 7.07
CA ALA A 119 3.22 -31.50 8.37
C ALA A 119 4.75 -31.63 8.43
N ALA A 120 5.43 -31.87 7.30
CA ALA A 120 6.90 -31.96 7.24
C ALA A 120 7.56 -30.58 7.09
N ILE A 121 6.82 -29.56 6.64
CA ILE A 121 7.25 -28.15 6.65
C ILE A 121 7.08 -27.60 8.07
N GLU A 122 5.95 -27.87 8.72
CA GLU A 122 5.68 -27.50 10.12
C GLU A 122 6.66 -28.15 11.11
N ALA A 123 7.09 -29.39 10.86
CA ALA A 123 8.08 -30.07 11.69
C ALA A 123 9.52 -29.58 11.44
N ALA A 124 9.76 -28.79 10.38
CA ALA A 124 11.06 -28.28 9.98
C ALA A 124 11.23 -26.77 10.19
N SER A 125 10.12 -26.02 10.39
CA SER A 125 10.16 -24.61 10.76
C SER A 125 10.68 -24.45 12.17
N ASP A 126 11.64 -23.55 12.34
CA ASP A 126 12.14 -23.17 13.65
C ASP A 126 11.01 -22.47 14.42
N PRO A 127 10.66 -22.87 15.66
CA PRO A 127 9.64 -22.18 16.45
C PRO A 127 9.96 -20.70 16.72
N ASP A 128 11.22 -20.28 16.55
CA ASP A 128 11.65 -18.88 16.62
C ASP A 128 11.66 -18.16 15.23
N GLU A 129 11.21 -18.84 14.16
CA GLU A 129 11.11 -18.25 12.81
C GLU A 129 9.93 -17.28 12.70
N THR A 130 10.24 -16.02 12.39
CA THR A 130 9.25 -14.98 12.07
C THR A 130 9.00 -14.93 10.57
N PHE A 131 7.73 -14.85 10.15
CA PHE A 131 7.35 -14.59 8.77
C PHE A 131 7.31 -13.10 8.45
N ILE A 132 7.27 -12.21 9.45
CA ILE A 132 7.40 -10.76 9.24
C ILE A 132 8.87 -10.43 8.97
N ASP A 133 9.16 -9.78 7.84
CA ASP A 133 10.52 -9.37 7.45
C ASP A 133 10.86 -7.95 7.89
N ALA A 134 9.86 -7.07 7.97
CA ALA A 134 10.03 -5.69 8.39
C ALA A 134 8.73 -5.13 8.99
N VAL A 135 8.86 -4.17 9.90
CA VAL A 135 7.75 -3.32 10.33
C VAL A 135 8.00 -1.91 9.81
N ALA A 136 6.99 -1.27 9.23
CA ALA A 136 7.02 0.15 8.90
C ALA A 136 6.01 0.93 9.75
N VAL A 137 6.45 2.01 10.39
CA VAL A 137 5.60 2.86 11.25
C VAL A 137 5.58 4.29 10.72
N SER A 138 4.40 4.74 10.28
CA SER A 138 4.21 6.04 9.63
C SER A 138 4.15 7.20 10.63
N HIS A 139 3.67 6.98 11.85
CA HIS A 139 3.45 8.02 12.85
C HIS A 139 3.64 7.47 14.27
N GLU A 140 4.07 8.31 15.24
CA GLU A 140 4.24 7.94 16.65
C GLU A 140 2.94 7.81 17.46
N PHE A 141 1.78 8.17 16.90
CA PHE A 141 0.52 8.07 17.61
C PHE A 141 0.09 6.62 17.77
N THR A 142 -0.60 6.33 18.86
CA THR A 142 -0.82 4.95 19.31
C THR A 142 -1.77 4.14 18.43
N ASP A 143 -2.50 4.75 17.50
CA ASP A 143 -3.25 4.09 16.42
C ASP A 143 -2.40 3.67 15.21
N HIS A 144 -1.10 4.00 15.24
CA HIS A 144 -0.08 3.61 14.25
C HIS A 144 1.10 2.89 14.91
N CYS A 145 1.59 3.44 16.03
CA CYS A 145 2.71 2.98 16.84
C CYS A 145 2.23 2.33 18.15
N HIS A 146 1.36 1.31 18.04
CA HIS A 146 0.76 0.69 19.21
C HIS A 146 1.77 -0.21 19.95
N LYS A 147 2.17 0.21 21.15
CA LYS A 147 3.24 -0.43 21.93
C LYS A 147 2.96 -1.91 22.22
N GLU A 148 1.79 -2.24 22.73
CA GLU A 148 1.46 -3.60 23.14
C GLU A 148 1.48 -4.56 21.95
N THR A 149 1.06 -4.11 20.77
CA THR A 149 1.13 -4.91 19.54
C THR A 149 2.57 -5.04 19.04
N LEU A 150 3.32 -3.93 19.01
CA LEU A 150 4.72 -3.95 18.55
C LEU A 150 5.62 -4.82 19.44
N LEU A 151 5.37 -4.87 20.75
CA LEU A 151 6.13 -5.73 21.66
C LEU A 151 5.84 -7.25 21.48
N GLU A 152 4.80 -7.62 20.73
CA GLU A 152 4.57 -9.01 20.33
C GLU A 152 5.43 -9.42 19.11
N VAL A 153 5.93 -8.46 18.32
CA VAL A 153 6.75 -8.74 17.13
C VAL A 153 8.10 -9.30 17.54
N HIS A 154 8.65 -10.23 16.77
CA HIS A 154 9.94 -10.84 17.09
C HIS A 154 11.09 -9.79 17.15
N PRO A 155 11.97 -9.80 18.17
CA PRO A 155 13.01 -8.76 18.38
C PRO A 155 14.06 -8.60 17.28
N ASP A 156 14.22 -9.59 16.39
CA ASP A 156 15.11 -9.49 15.20
C ASP A 156 14.46 -8.76 14.02
N VAL A 157 13.14 -8.57 14.03
CA VAL A 157 12.47 -7.88 12.92
C VAL A 157 12.88 -6.42 12.95
N PRO A 158 13.49 -5.90 11.86
CA PRO A 158 13.86 -4.50 11.77
C PRO A 158 12.62 -3.61 11.68
N VAL A 159 12.64 -2.51 12.43
CA VAL A 159 11.59 -1.49 12.39
C VAL A 159 12.08 -0.27 11.63
N PHE A 160 11.34 0.15 10.62
CA PHE A 160 11.55 1.35 9.83
C PHE A 160 10.48 2.37 10.20
N ALA A 161 10.87 3.51 10.77
CA ALA A 161 9.88 4.45 11.29
C ALA A 161 10.29 5.88 11.04
N ILE A 162 9.32 6.81 11.06
CA ILE A 162 9.64 8.24 11.11
C ILE A 162 10.38 8.57 12.40
N HIS A 163 11.07 9.72 12.43
CA HIS A 163 12.00 10.09 13.51
C HIS A 163 11.40 9.99 14.91
N GLU A 164 10.20 10.53 15.10
CA GLU A 164 9.48 10.55 16.38
C GLU A 164 9.10 9.13 16.82
N ALA A 165 8.54 8.32 15.91
CA ALA A 165 8.17 6.93 16.16
C ALA A 165 9.40 6.06 16.43
N ALA A 166 10.48 6.22 15.65
CA ALA A 166 11.73 5.50 15.84
C ALA A 166 12.31 5.73 17.24
N ARG A 167 12.36 7.00 17.68
CA ARG A 167 12.81 7.36 19.03
C ARG A 167 11.94 6.72 20.11
N LEU A 168 10.62 6.73 19.95
CA LEU A 168 9.69 6.12 20.90
C LEU A 168 9.89 4.60 20.97
N ILE A 169 9.95 3.92 19.83
CA ILE A 169 10.12 2.46 19.75
C ILE A 169 11.47 2.03 20.33
N GLN A 170 12.55 2.78 20.07
CA GLN A 170 13.87 2.54 20.67
C GLN A 170 13.84 2.58 22.20
N SER A 171 13.03 3.47 22.80
CA SER A 171 12.90 3.58 24.25
C SER A 171 12.27 2.35 24.91
N TRP A 172 11.64 1.46 24.13
CA TRP A 172 11.02 0.25 24.66
C TRP A 172 12.02 -0.90 24.81
N HIS A 173 13.24 -0.78 24.27
CA HIS A 173 14.33 -1.75 24.39
C HIS A 173 13.96 -3.17 23.96
N HIS A 174 13.08 -3.29 22.96
CA HIS A 174 12.60 -4.57 22.43
C HIS A 174 13.31 -4.97 21.15
N PHE A 175 13.34 -4.09 20.15
CA PHE A 175 13.93 -4.39 18.83
C PHE A 175 15.43 -4.17 18.83
N ARG A 176 16.16 -5.09 18.16
CA ARG A 176 17.61 -4.95 17.92
C ARG A 176 17.94 -3.88 16.89
N THR A 177 17.04 -3.67 15.93
CA THR A 177 17.24 -2.74 14.80
C THR A 177 16.02 -1.84 14.66
N VAL A 178 16.22 -0.54 14.89
CA VAL A 178 15.22 0.51 14.61
C VAL A 178 15.89 1.59 13.78
N ILE A 179 15.38 1.81 12.58
CA ILE A 179 15.95 2.69 11.56
C ILE A 179 14.98 3.85 11.32
N THR A 180 15.50 5.07 11.42
CA THR A 180 14.77 6.25 10.97
C THR A 180 14.80 6.30 9.45
N ILE A 181 13.63 6.35 8.82
CA ILE A 181 13.52 6.40 7.36
C ILE A 181 13.89 7.78 6.82
N ASN A 182 14.49 7.80 5.64
CA ASN A 182 14.85 9.02 4.93
C ASN A 182 13.64 9.62 4.22
N ASN A 183 13.71 10.93 3.95
CA ASN A 183 12.70 11.65 3.21
C ASN A 183 12.98 11.54 1.71
N PHE A 184 11.97 11.15 0.93
CA PHE A 184 12.06 11.13 -0.53
C PHE A 184 12.06 12.56 -1.11
N GLY A 185 12.81 12.81 -2.18
CA GLY A 185 12.80 14.10 -2.88
C GLY A 185 13.65 15.20 -2.21
N THR A 186 14.29 14.91 -1.09
CA THR A 186 15.11 15.91 -0.36
C THR A 186 16.34 16.27 -1.18
N GLU A 187 16.65 17.57 -1.26
CA GLU A 187 17.76 18.09 -2.10
C GLU A 187 17.64 17.76 -3.59
N GLY A 188 16.45 17.37 -4.06
CA GLY A 188 16.20 16.95 -5.44
C GLY A 188 16.55 15.49 -5.72
N GLU A 189 16.95 14.71 -4.71
CA GLU A 189 17.20 13.28 -4.84
C GLU A 189 15.87 12.53 -4.97
N THR A 190 15.64 11.92 -6.13
CA THR A 190 14.39 11.21 -6.45
C THR A 190 14.61 9.75 -6.82
N ASP A 191 15.82 9.23 -6.64
CA ASP A 191 16.09 7.80 -6.70
C ASP A 191 15.57 7.13 -5.43
N TRP A 192 14.57 6.25 -5.58
CA TRP A 192 14.01 5.48 -4.48
C TRP A 192 15.04 4.59 -3.79
N ARG A 193 16.08 4.15 -4.50
CA ARG A 193 17.13 3.27 -3.97
C ARG A 193 17.94 3.95 -2.86
N SER A 194 17.99 5.28 -2.84
CA SER A 194 18.62 6.07 -1.75
C SER A 194 18.03 5.77 -0.37
N SER A 195 16.81 5.23 -0.32
CA SER A 195 16.10 4.85 0.90
C SER A 195 16.03 3.33 1.12
N SER A 196 16.75 2.54 0.29
CA SER A 196 16.96 1.10 0.53
C SER A 196 18.16 0.93 1.45
N VAL A 197 17.90 0.94 2.76
CA VAL A 197 18.95 0.87 3.80
C VAL A 197 18.95 -0.50 4.47
N PRO A 198 20.12 -1.16 4.64
CA PRO A 198 20.21 -2.43 5.33
C PRO A 198 19.54 -2.37 6.72
N PRO A 199 18.84 -3.43 7.15
CA PRO A 199 18.78 -4.76 6.56
C PRO A 199 17.72 -4.96 5.46
N LEU A 200 17.09 -3.91 4.92
CA LEU A 200 16.25 -4.09 3.73
C LEU A 200 17.07 -4.63 2.57
N PRO A 201 16.47 -5.50 1.73
CA PRO A 201 17.11 -5.90 0.49
C PRO A 201 17.14 -4.71 -0.49
N ASP A 202 18.15 -4.67 -1.34
CA ASP A 202 18.40 -3.64 -2.36
C ASP A 202 17.22 -3.37 -3.31
N TRP A 203 16.36 -4.36 -3.51
CA TRP A 203 15.18 -4.28 -4.35
C TRP A 203 13.93 -3.70 -3.64
N ILE A 204 14.02 -3.30 -2.37
CA ILE A 204 12.95 -2.62 -1.60
C ILE A 204 13.52 -1.36 -0.93
N SER A 205 12.75 -0.27 -0.95
CA SER A 205 12.97 0.90 -0.10
C SER A 205 11.73 1.25 0.72
N ILE A 206 11.94 1.93 1.83
CA ILE A 206 10.89 2.55 2.63
C ILE A 206 11.34 3.99 2.89
N SER A 207 10.56 4.96 2.42
CA SER A 207 10.85 6.38 2.58
C SER A 207 9.63 7.14 3.11
N ARG A 208 9.90 8.29 3.73
CA ARG A 208 8.88 9.24 4.16
C ARG A 208 8.59 10.21 3.02
N LEU A 209 7.31 10.47 2.76
CA LEU A 209 6.86 11.61 1.96
C LEU A 209 6.60 12.78 2.91
N LEU A 210 7.24 13.92 2.64
CA LEU A 210 7.09 15.12 3.46
C LEU A 210 5.94 15.98 2.94
N GLN A 211 5.10 16.43 3.87
CA GLN A 211 4.18 17.53 3.61
C GLN A 211 4.84 18.86 4.00
N THR A 212 4.67 19.88 3.16
CA THR A 212 5.05 21.26 3.50
C THR A 212 4.06 21.85 4.52
N ASP A 213 4.56 22.61 5.51
CA ASP A 213 3.77 23.22 6.58
C ASP A 213 2.92 22.25 7.42
N ASP A 214 3.47 21.04 7.68
CA ASP A 214 2.79 19.99 8.45
C ASP A 214 2.95 20.18 9.96
N VAL A 215 1.93 20.73 10.59
CA VAL A 215 1.87 20.91 12.04
C VAL A 215 1.85 19.53 12.72
N LEU A 216 2.82 19.28 13.60
CA LEU A 216 2.97 18.03 14.37
C LEU A 216 3.21 16.76 13.52
N ASN A 217 3.60 16.88 12.25
CA ASN A 217 3.82 15.74 11.35
C ASN A 217 2.58 14.84 11.11
N TYR A 218 1.36 15.36 11.33
CA TYR A 218 0.12 14.59 11.20
C TYR A 218 -0.04 13.93 9.84
N HIS A 219 0.43 14.57 8.77
CA HIS A 219 0.25 14.08 7.40
C HIS A 219 1.44 13.25 6.94
N SER A 220 2.09 12.57 7.90
CA SER A 220 3.15 11.61 7.61
C SER A 220 2.63 10.51 6.69
N ALA A 221 3.43 10.23 5.66
CA ALA A 221 3.11 9.27 4.62
C ALA A 221 4.35 8.44 4.29
N LEU A 222 4.13 7.18 3.94
CA LEU A 222 5.17 6.25 3.54
C LEU A 222 5.09 5.96 2.04
N MET A 223 6.24 5.86 1.39
CA MET A 223 6.37 5.25 0.09
C MET A 223 7.21 3.98 0.22
N ILE A 224 6.63 2.86 -0.21
CA ILE A 224 7.30 1.55 -0.28
C ILE A 224 7.52 1.28 -1.75
N ALA A 225 8.74 1.54 -2.24
CA ALA A 225 9.11 1.30 -3.63
C ALA A 225 9.90 0.00 -3.75
N PHE A 226 9.68 -0.74 -4.82
CA PHE A 226 10.35 -2.01 -5.06
C PHE A 226 10.55 -2.29 -6.55
N ASN A 227 11.62 -3.03 -6.85
CA ASN A 227 11.90 -3.58 -8.16
C ASN A 227 12.27 -5.06 -8.04
N ASN A 228 11.25 -5.91 -7.97
CA ASN A 228 11.43 -7.37 -7.92
C ASN A 228 11.57 -8.01 -9.32
N GLN A 229 11.72 -7.20 -10.38
CA GLN A 229 11.88 -7.59 -11.79
C GLN A 229 10.69 -8.38 -12.40
N HIS A 230 9.57 -8.53 -11.69
CA HIS A 230 8.42 -9.29 -12.20
C HIS A 230 7.53 -8.47 -13.15
N ALA A 231 7.43 -7.15 -12.96
CA ALA A 231 6.70 -6.26 -13.87
C ALA A 231 7.29 -6.26 -15.30
N ASN A 232 8.63 -6.28 -15.40
CA ASN A 232 9.34 -6.31 -16.68
C ASN A 232 9.16 -7.63 -17.44
N TYR A 233 8.84 -8.72 -16.75
CA TYR A 233 8.67 -10.04 -17.39
C TYR A 233 7.38 -10.14 -18.20
N GLN A 234 6.30 -9.47 -17.78
CA GLN A 234 5.01 -9.46 -18.49
C GLN A 234 5.05 -8.57 -19.75
N SER A 235 5.70 -7.40 -19.69
CA SER A 235 5.87 -6.50 -20.84
C SER A 235 6.74 -7.12 -21.93
N HIS A 236 7.82 -7.82 -21.57
CA HIS A 236 8.66 -8.53 -22.54
C HIS A 236 7.99 -9.76 -23.18
N GLN A 237 6.99 -10.39 -22.54
CA GLN A 237 6.21 -11.44 -23.19
C GLN A 237 5.19 -10.87 -24.18
N LEU A 238 4.59 -9.71 -23.88
CA LEU A 238 3.64 -9.04 -24.77
C LEU A 238 4.33 -8.50 -26.05
N HIS A 239 5.58 -8.03 -25.96
CA HIS A 239 6.33 -7.56 -27.13
C HIS A 239 6.95 -8.68 -28.00
N LYS A 240 7.02 -9.91 -27.50
CA LYS A 240 7.50 -11.08 -28.28
C LYS A 240 6.48 -11.64 -29.27
N THR A 241 5.24 -11.14 -29.29
CA THR A 241 4.17 -11.58 -30.21
C THR A 241 4.09 -10.75 -31.50
N THR A 242 5.20 -10.21 -31.98
CA THR A 242 5.27 -9.72 -33.37
C THR A 242 5.63 -10.89 -34.30
N PRO A 243 4.91 -11.13 -35.41
CA PRO A 243 5.19 -12.27 -36.28
C PRO A 243 6.52 -12.06 -37.01
N PHE A 244 7.50 -12.93 -36.76
CA PHE A 244 8.70 -13.00 -37.59
C PHE A 244 8.34 -13.36 -39.04
N PRO A 245 8.96 -12.73 -40.05
CA PRO A 245 8.82 -13.16 -41.44
C PRO A 245 9.53 -14.52 -41.65
N PRO A 246 9.08 -15.35 -42.62
CA PRO A 246 9.61 -16.68 -42.81
C PRO A 246 11.04 -16.57 -43.38
N THR A 247 12.04 -17.03 -42.63
CA THR A 247 13.40 -17.22 -43.13
C THR A 247 13.84 -18.67 -42.98
N THR A 248 14.53 -19.11 -44.03
CA THR A 248 14.90 -20.47 -44.43
C THR A 248 15.89 -21.16 -43.48
N PRO A 249 15.93 -22.50 -43.47
CA PRO A 249 16.83 -23.26 -42.60
C PRO A 249 18.23 -23.36 -43.23
N ASN A 250 19.25 -22.95 -42.47
CA ASN A 250 20.52 -23.66 -42.26
C ASN A 250 21.68 -22.70 -41.96
N THR A 251 22.07 -22.60 -40.68
CA THR A 251 23.48 -22.45 -40.28
C THR A 251 23.62 -22.81 -38.79
N PRO A 252 24.60 -23.64 -38.39
CA PRO A 252 24.75 -24.03 -37.00
C PRO A 252 25.36 -22.88 -36.18
N LEU A 253 24.56 -22.27 -35.30
CA LEU A 253 25.07 -21.29 -34.33
C LEU A 253 25.91 -21.98 -33.26
N ALA A 254 27.16 -21.54 -33.15
CA ALA A 254 28.07 -21.88 -32.07
C ALA A 254 27.48 -21.46 -30.70
N ARG A 255 27.43 -22.40 -29.75
CA ARG A 255 27.04 -22.17 -28.35
C ARG A 255 27.99 -21.15 -27.71
N LYS A 256 27.56 -19.89 -27.59
CA LYS A 256 28.21 -18.92 -26.70
C LYS A 256 27.97 -19.35 -25.24
N ARG A 257 29.05 -19.41 -24.46
CA ARG A 257 29.05 -19.82 -23.05
C ARG A 257 28.32 -18.78 -22.18
N HIS A 258 27.44 -19.25 -21.29
CA HIS A 258 26.53 -18.49 -20.43
C HIS A 258 27.18 -17.84 -19.18
N HIS A 259 28.36 -17.23 -19.30
CA HIS A 259 29.03 -16.59 -18.14
C HIS A 259 29.38 -15.12 -18.34
N ALA A 260 28.60 -14.38 -19.13
CA ALA A 260 28.63 -12.93 -19.05
C ALA A 260 27.68 -12.48 -17.92
N PRO A 261 28.12 -11.67 -16.94
CA PRO A 261 27.21 -11.01 -16.03
C PRO A 261 26.22 -10.18 -16.86
N ILE A 262 24.92 -10.37 -16.64
CA ILE A 262 23.90 -9.48 -17.18
C ILE A 262 24.11 -8.16 -16.44
N ILE A 263 24.72 -7.19 -17.12
CA ILE A 263 24.83 -5.82 -16.61
C ILE A 263 23.40 -5.26 -16.64
N PRO A 264 22.82 -4.82 -15.50
CA PRO A 264 21.52 -4.17 -15.50
C PRO A 264 21.57 -2.97 -16.45
N ASN A 265 20.62 -2.89 -17.38
CA ASN A 265 20.49 -1.73 -18.24
C ASN A 265 19.85 -0.62 -17.40
N GLU A 266 20.65 0.29 -16.86
CA GLU A 266 20.19 1.39 -16.00
C GLU A 266 19.12 2.26 -16.70
N ASP A 267 19.15 2.33 -18.04
CA ASP A 267 18.20 3.08 -18.87
C ASP A 267 16.80 2.43 -18.98
N GLU A 268 16.62 1.17 -18.57
CA GLU A 268 15.33 0.44 -18.59
C GLU A 268 14.80 0.15 -17.18
N GLU A 269 15.49 0.61 -16.13
CA GLU A 269 15.09 0.32 -14.77
C GLU A 269 13.94 1.22 -14.31
N SER A 270 12.91 0.61 -13.73
CA SER A 270 11.79 1.29 -13.08
C SER A 270 11.41 0.55 -11.81
N ALA A 271 10.67 1.22 -10.93
CA ALA A 271 10.09 0.62 -9.74
C ALA A 271 8.58 0.70 -9.76
N GLU A 272 7.95 -0.18 -9.00
CA GLU A 272 6.57 0.00 -8.55
C GLU A 272 6.57 0.51 -7.12
N ALA A 273 5.53 1.24 -6.72
CA ALA A 273 5.41 1.71 -5.35
C ALA A 273 3.99 1.62 -4.80
N ILE A 274 3.92 1.47 -3.48
CA ILE A 274 2.70 1.65 -2.70
C ILE A 274 2.88 2.90 -1.85
N LEU A 275 1.91 3.82 -1.98
CA LEU A 275 1.84 5.02 -1.17
C LEU A 275 0.82 4.82 -0.06
N TYR A 276 1.26 4.97 1.18
CA TYR A 276 0.42 4.84 2.35
C TYR A 276 0.29 6.18 3.06
N THR A 277 -0.93 6.73 3.08
CA THR A 277 -1.23 8.09 3.54
C THR A 277 -2.42 8.08 4.51
N PRO A 278 -2.26 7.57 5.74
CA PRO A 278 -3.39 7.34 6.65
C PRO A 278 -4.16 8.62 7.00
N HIS A 279 -3.46 9.73 7.21
CA HIS A 279 -4.04 11.05 7.44
C HIS A 279 -4.15 11.86 6.14
N GLY A 280 -3.70 11.29 5.03
CA GLY A 280 -3.46 11.98 3.79
C GLY A 280 -2.18 12.80 3.78
N ILE A 281 -1.79 13.21 2.58
CA ILE A 281 -0.75 14.19 2.31
C ILE A 281 -1.28 15.19 1.30
N SER A 282 -0.90 16.46 1.42
CA SER A 282 -1.25 17.52 0.47
C SER A 282 -0.92 17.04 -0.93
N SER A 283 -1.91 17.03 -1.82
CA SER A 283 -1.73 16.51 -3.17
C SER A 283 -0.58 17.21 -3.91
N GLY A 284 -0.31 18.48 -3.61
CA GLY A 284 0.78 19.24 -4.22
C GLY A 284 2.17 18.67 -3.91
N ASP A 285 2.37 18.11 -2.72
CA ASP A 285 3.67 17.56 -2.30
C ASP A 285 3.98 16.21 -2.98
N LEU A 286 3.01 15.63 -3.70
CA LEU A 286 3.19 14.40 -4.49
C LEU A 286 3.75 14.66 -5.90
N SER A 287 3.89 15.92 -6.32
CA SER A 287 4.26 16.26 -7.70
C SER A 287 5.68 15.85 -8.10
N LEU A 288 6.53 15.50 -7.12
CA LEU A 288 7.91 15.05 -7.37
C LEU A 288 7.96 13.60 -7.86
N ILE A 289 6.95 12.79 -7.54
CA ILE A 289 6.94 11.35 -7.83
C ILE A 289 6.88 11.05 -9.34
N PRO A 290 5.99 11.70 -10.13
CA PRO A 290 5.96 11.47 -11.58
C PRO A 290 7.25 11.84 -12.32
N SER A 291 8.09 12.68 -11.72
CA SER A 291 9.39 13.11 -12.26
C SER A 291 10.58 12.31 -11.71
N ALA A 292 10.33 11.28 -10.90
CA ALA A 292 11.40 10.51 -10.28
C ALA A 292 12.28 9.78 -11.30
N SER A 293 13.56 9.64 -10.96
CA SER A 293 14.53 8.88 -11.75
C SER A 293 15.25 7.86 -10.85
N PRO A 294 15.12 6.55 -11.09
CA PRO A 294 14.35 5.90 -12.15
C PRO A 294 12.82 6.12 -12.01
N PRO A 295 12.02 5.93 -13.07
CA PRO A 295 10.57 6.07 -13.02
C PRO A 295 9.92 5.18 -11.95
N ILE A 296 8.98 5.74 -11.19
CA ILE A 296 8.21 5.04 -10.16
C ILE A 296 6.74 4.97 -10.60
N HIS A 297 6.23 3.75 -10.78
CA HIS A 297 4.83 3.51 -11.12
C HIS A 297 4.02 3.22 -9.85
N ILE A 298 2.98 4.00 -9.60
CA ILE A 298 2.20 3.83 -8.37
C ILE A 298 1.19 2.69 -8.56
N LEU A 299 1.46 1.56 -7.92
CA LEU A 299 0.59 0.40 -7.95
C LEU A 299 -0.64 0.63 -7.09
N ALA A 300 -0.46 1.10 -5.86
CA ALA A 300 -1.57 1.40 -4.96
C ALA A 300 -1.34 2.69 -4.18
N PHE A 301 -2.41 3.47 -4.06
CA PHE A 301 -2.52 4.67 -3.25
C PHE A 301 -3.54 4.42 -2.14
N LEU A 302 -3.05 4.25 -0.91
CA LEU A 302 -3.86 4.04 0.28
C LEU A 302 -4.17 5.41 0.91
N HIS A 303 -5.43 5.84 0.81
CA HIS A 303 -5.87 7.15 1.26
C HIS A 303 -7.35 7.14 1.66
N GLY A 304 -7.65 7.65 2.85
CA GLY A 304 -9.01 7.77 3.36
C GLY A 304 -9.85 8.82 2.65
N LEU A 305 -11.16 8.60 2.63
CA LEU A 305 -12.17 9.50 2.10
C LEU A 305 -12.69 10.48 3.16
N HIS A 306 -12.59 10.15 4.44
CA HIS A 306 -13.11 10.98 5.52
C HIS A 306 -12.24 12.22 5.73
N ASN A 307 -12.88 13.39 5.72
CA ASN A 307 -12.26 14.64 6.16
C ASN A 307 -12.50 14.79 7.67
N VAL A 308 -11.42 14.79 8.46
CA VAL A 308 -11.51 14.89 9.91
C VAL A 308 -10.78 16.14 10.38
N ARG A 309 -11.48 16.99 11.13
CA ARG A 309 -10.96 18.26 11.68
C ARG A 309 -11.23 18.33 13.17
N VAL A 310 -10.29 18.94 13.90
CA VAL A 310 -10.53 19.40 15.27
C VAL A 310 -10.77 20.90 15.22
N SER A 311 -11.93 21.34 15.70
CA SER A 311 -12.27 22.76 15.80
C SER A 311 -11.91 23.34 17.16
N THR A 312 -11.71 24.65 17.23
CA THR A 312 -11.69 25.40 18.50
C THR A 312 -13.11 25.60 19.02
N ALA A 313 -13.25 26.02 20.28
CA ALA A 313 -14.54 26.46 20.84
C ALA A 313 -15.21 27.60 20.05
N THR A 314 -14.44 28.32 19.21
CA THR A 314 -14.96 29.37 18.31
C THR A 314 -15.43 28.85 16.94
N GLY A 315 -15.37 27.54 16.69
CA GLY A 315 -15.76 26.92 15.41
C GLY A 315 -14.72 27.05 14.29
N ARG A 316 -13.53 27.61 14.56
CA ARG A 316 -12.41 27.65 13.60
C ARG A 316 -11.63 26.34 13.67
N THR A 317 -11.22 25.80 12.52
CA THR A 317 -10.32 24.63 12.46
C THR A 317 -9.01 24.93 13.20
N ALA A 318 -8.73 24.17 14.26
CA ALA A 318 -7.45 24.18 14.95
C ALA A 318 -6.47 23.21 14.30
N LEU A 319 -6.96 22.06 13.86
CA LEU A 319 -6.15 21.00 13.29
C LEU A 319 -6.95 20.26 12.21
N GLN A 320 -6.29 19.96 11.09
CA GLN A 320 -6.78 19.06 10.06
C GLN A 320 -6.12 17.70 10.30
N SER A 321 -6.91 16.69 10.66
CA SER A 321 -6.41 15.35 11.01
C SER A 321 -6.39 14.41 9.81
N ASN A 322 -7.42 14.43 8.96
CA ASN A 322 -7.46 13.64 7.72
C ASN A 322 -7.88 14.54 6.55
N LEU A 323 -7.18 14.49 5.41
CA LEU A 323 -7.46 15.38 4.26
C LEU A 323 -8.71 14.99 3.44
N GLY A 324 -9.04 13.69 3.41
CA GLY A 324 -10.28 13.16 2.82
C GLY A 324 -10.38 13.19 1.29
N ALA A 325 -11.56 12.80 0.80
CA ALA A 325 -11.81 12.44 -0.60
C ALA A 325 -11.42 13.52 -1.63
N HIS A 326 -11.68 14.80 -1.33
CA HIS A 326 -11.35 15.91 -2.25
C HIS A 326 -9.85 16.08 -2.46
N ASN A 327 -9.04 15.82 -1.43
CA ASN A 327 -7.59 15.79 -1.57
C ASN A 327 -7.15 14.52 -2.30
N GLY A 328 -7.74 13.37 -1.94
CA GLY A 328 -7.52 12.09 -2.62
C GLY A 328 -7.74 12.16 -4.13
N LEU A 329 -8.80 12.83 -4.59
CA LEU A 329 -9.07 13.04 -6.02
C LEU A 329 -7.92 13.80 -6.72
N LYS A 330 -7.40 14.85 -6.10
CA LYS A 330 -6.26 15.59 -6.67
C LYS A 330 -4.98 14.77 -6.65
N ALA A 331 -4.72 14.06 -5.55
CA ALA A 331 -3.57 13.19 -5.42
C ALA A 331 -3.60 12.06 -6.47
N GLN A 332 -4.75 11.44 -6.67
CA GLN A 332 -4.93 10.37 -7.67
C GLN A 332 -4.66 10.86 -9.09
N ARG A 333 -5.06 12.08 -9.46
CA ARG A 333 -4.72 12.68 -10.78
C ARG A 333 -3.22 12.90 -10.97
N ILE A 334 -2.50 13.22 -9.89
CA ILE A 334 -1.05 13.42 -9.93
C ILE A 334 -0.32 12.08 -10.01
N LEU A 335 -0.72 11.13 -9.17
CA LEU A 335 -0.05 9.83 -9.03
C LEU A 335 -0.39 8.85 -10.15
N ASN A 336 -1.59 8.98 -10.73
CA ASN A 336 -2.16 8.02 -11.67
C ASN A 336 -2.05 6.57 -11.16
N ALA A 337 -2.41 6.34 -9.90
CA ALA A 337 -2.24 5.05 -9.26
C ALA A 337 -3.20 4.00 -9.85
N ARG A 338 -2.75 2.75 -9.99
CA ARG A 338 -3.60 1.68 -10.52
C ARG A 338 -4.76 1.31 -9.60
N TYR A 339 -4.50 1.36 -8.28
CA TYR A 339 -5.49 1.14 -7.24
C TYR A 339 -5.55 2.35 -6.30
N TRP A 340 -6.76 2.81 -6.00
CA TRP A 340 -7.01 3.67 -4.85
C TRP A 340 -7.74 2.85 -3.79
N ILE A 341 -7.08 2.65 -2.65
CA ILE A 341 -7.57 1.80 -1.56
C ILE A 341 -7.91 2.68 -0.36
N GLY A 342 -9.11 2.52 0.19
CA GLY A 342 -9.51 3.22 1.42
C GLY A 342 -8.65 2.80 2.61
N THR A 343 -8.31 3.75 3.48
CA THR A 343 -7.63 3.47 4.76
C THR A 343 -8.01 4.54 5.79
N HIS A 344 -7.93 4.21 7.07
CA HIS A 344 -8.08 5.15 8.19
C HIS A 344 -9.42 5.92 8.22
N ASP A 345 -10.44 5.36 7.55
CA ASP A 345 -11.81 5.85 7.58
C ASP A 345 -12.64 5.22 8.72
N GLY A 346 -12.05 4.26 9.44
CA GLY A 346 -12.65 3.53 10.54
C GLY A 346 -13.39 4.43 11.53
N VAL A 347 -14.60 4.01 11.92
CA VAL A 347 -15.31 4.67 13.01
C VAL A 347 -14.71 4.15 14.32
N LYS A 348 -14.06 5.04 15.06
CA LYS A 348 -13.47 4.75 16.37
C LYS A 348 -14.43 5.23 17.46
N ARG A 349 -14.52 4.50 18.57
CA ARG A 349 -15.23 4.99 19.76
C ARG A 349 -14.26 5.85 20.56
N GLY A 350 -14.49 7.15 20.59
CA GLY A 350 -13.61 8.12 21.26
C GLY A 350 -14.17 8.64 22.59
N GLY A 351 -13.28 8.97 23.53
CA GLY A 351 -13.56 9.73 24.74
C GLY A 351 -12.52 10.85 24.97
N GLY A 352 -12.77 11.72 25.93
CA GLY A 352 -11.89 12.87 26.23
C GLY A 352 -12.37 14.19 25.61
N LEU A 353 -11.64 15.28 25.89
CA LEU A 353 -12.04 16.63 25.50
C LEU A 353 -11.98 16.86 23.98
N VAL A 354 -11.08 16.19 23.25
CA VAL A 354 -10.94 16.33 21.79
C VAL A 354 -12.18 15.82 21.05
N ALA A 355 -12.83 14.76 21.55
CA ALA A 355 -14.01 14.18 20.92
C ALA A 355 -15.19 15.17 20.77
N TRP A 356 -15.27 16.18 21.65
CA TRP A 356 -16.33 17.19 21.63
C TRP A 356 -16.15 18.21 20.50
N PHE A 357 -14.94 18.32 19.97
CA PHE A 357 -14.56 19.28 18.93
C PHE A 357 -14.21 18.62 17.59
N LEU A 358 -14.28 17.29 17.51
CA LEU A 358 -14.09 16.53 16.28
C LEU A 358 -15.26 16.77 15.32
N GLN A 359 -14.93 17.15 14.09
CA GLN A 359 -15.83 17.24 12.96
C GLN A 359 -15.38 16.22 11.92
N ARG A 360 -16.27 15.31 11.55
CA ARG A 360 -16.04 14.30 10.51
C ARG A 360 -17.03 14.53 9.38
N GLU A 361 -16.52 14.70 8.18
CA GLU A 361 -17.29 14.65 6.94
C GLU A 361 -16.96 13.33 6.25
N SER A 362 -17.97 12.46 6.19
CA SER A 362 -17.88 11.15 5.54
C SER A 362 -18.49 11.23 4.16
N LEU A 363 -17.65 11.08 3.14
CA LEU A 363 -18.05 11.05 1.73
C LEU A 363 -17.73 9.68 1.14
N THR A 364 -18.59 9.18 0.27
CA THR A 364 -18.19 8.14 -0.67
C THR A 364 -17.41 8.75 -1.83
N LEU A 365 -16.69 7.92 -2.60
CA LEU A 365 -16.03 8.38 -3.82
C LEU A 365 -17.04 8.97 -4.82
N GLY A 366 -18.24 8.36 -4.92
CA GLY A 366 -19.32 8.86 -5.76
C GLY A 366 -19.80 10.26 -5.35
N ASP A 367 -19.98 10.48 -4.04
CA ASP A 367 -20.39 11.79 -3.51
C ASP A 367 -19.34 12.86 -3.81
N ALA A 368 -18.05 12.53 -3.64
CA ALA A 368 -16.95 13.45 -3.90
C ALA A 368 -16.88 13.87 -5.38
N LEU A 369 -17.01 12.90 -6.29
CA LEU A 369 -17.06 13.14 -7.73
C LEU A 369 -18.28 13.98 -8.14
N GLU A 370 -19.46 13.67 -7.60
CA GLU A 370 -20.66 14.44 -7.87
C GLU A 370 -20.54 15.89 -7.36
N GLU A 371 -19.94 16.09 -6.18
CA GLU A 371 -19.74 17.42 -5.63
C GLU A 371 -18.76 18.24 -6.49
N GLU A 372 -17.65 17.63 -6.93
CA GLU A 372 -16.70 18.28 -7.84
C GLU A 372 -17.39 18.67 -9.16
N ARG A 373 -18.18 17.76 -9.75
CA ARG A 373 -18.99 18.03 -10.95
C ARG A 373 -19.93 19.21 -10.75
N ARG A 374 -20.59 19.30 -9.60
CA ARG A 374 -21.47 20.42 -9.26
C ARG A 374 -20.69 21.74 -9.10
N ARG A 375 -19.50 21.70 -8.52
CA ARG A 375 -18.62 22.89 -8.36
C ARG A 375 -18.16 23.41 -9.73
N LEU A 376 -17.79 22.54 -10.66
CA LEU A 376 -17.39 22.91 -12.02
C LEU A 376 -18.54 23.57 -12.80
N ARG A 377 -19.72 22.94 -12.84
CA ARG A 377 -20.93 23.51 -13.48
C ARG A 377 -21.28 24.90 -12.96
N ARG A 378 -21.08 25.15 -11.66
CA ARG A 378 -21.31 26.48 -11.04
C ARG A 378 -20.27 27.51 -11.46
N ARG A 379 -19.02 27.14 -11.68
CA ARG A 379 -17.96 28.05 -12.16
C ARG A 379 -18.23 28.47 -13.60
N GLU A 380 -18.61 27.53 -14.46
CA GLU A 380 -19.00 27.81 -15.85
C GLU A 380 -20.22 28.72 -15.95
N GLY A 381 -21.27 28.44 -15.15
CA GLY A 381 -22.47 29.26 -15.10
C GLY A 381 -22.25 30.68 -14.57
N ARG A 382 -21.20 30.91 -13.76
CA ARG A 382 -20.79 32.25 -13.30
C ARG A 382 -19.87 32.97 -14.29
N GLY A 383 -19.01 32.24 -15.00
CA GLY A 383 -18.16 32.79 -16.07
C GLY A 383 -18.94 33.23 -17.32
N GLY A 384 -20.06 32.57 -17.62
CA GLY A 384 -20.90 32.87 -18.78
C GLY A 384 -21.76 34.15 -18.69
N SER A 385 -21.79 34.84 -17.54
CA SER A 385 -22.59 36.07 -17.35
C SER A 385 -21.78 37.36 -17.54
N ALA A 386 -20.46 37.27 -17.73
CA ALA A 386 -19.56 38.44 -17.86
C ALA A 386 -18.96 38.65 -19.26
N MET A 387 -19.47 37.98 -20.31
CA MET A 387 -19.06 38.22 -21.69
C MET A 387 -20.24 38.75 -22.52
N THR A 388 -20.19 40.05 -22.83
CA THR A 388 -20.94 40.68 -23.91
C THR A 388 -20.82 39.85 -25.19
N ARG A 389 -21.94 39.30 -25.66
CA ARG A 389 -22.06 38.51 -26.88
C ARG A 389 -21.70 39.36 -28.11
N GLY A 390 -20.55 39.08 -28.72
CA GLY A 390 -20.32 39.32 -30.14
C GLY A 390 -20.84 38.13 -30.97
N PRO A 391 -21.41 38.34 -32.17
CA PRO A 391 -21.98 37.25 -32.95
C PRO A 391 -20.87 36.55 -33.76
N GLY A 392 -20.41 35.40 -33.28
CA GLY A 392 -19.55 34.50 -34.05
C GLY A 392 -18.58 33.71 -33.18
N GLY A 393 -18.85 32.41 -33.01
CA GLY A 393 -17.93 31.49 -32.34
C GLY A 393 -18.66 30.32 -31.69
N GLY A 394 -18.47 29.11 -32.23
CA GLY A 394 -19.11 27.89 -31.80
C GLY A 394 -18.78 27.51 -30.35
N GLY A 395 -19.73 26.83 -29.71
CA GLY A 395 -19.63 26.40 -28.33
C GLY A 395 -18.48 25.41 -28.12
N GLY A 396 -17.52 25.81 -27.30
CA GLY A 396 -16.54 24.95 -26.65
C GLY A 396 -16.66 25.16 -25.14
N GLY A 397 -17.51 24.37 -24.49
CA GLY A 397 -17.71 24.41 -23.04
C GLY A 397 -17.91 23.02 -22.42
N GLY A 398 -17.52 21.97 -23.14
CA GLY A 398 -17.64 20.57 -22.70
C GLY A 398 -16.32 19.87 -22.40
N GLY A 399 -15.16 20.53 -22.59
CA GLY A 399 -13.84 19.89 -22.48
C GLY A 399 -13.43 19.56 -21.04
N ASP A 400 -13.36 20.55 -20.15
CA ASP A 400 -12.89 20.36 -18.75
C ASP A 400 -13.79 19.41 -17.92
N LEU A 401 -15.09 19.36 -18.24
CA LEU A 401 -16.08 18.52 -17.56
C LEU A 401 -15.94 17.03 -17.91
N ASP A 402 -15.53 16.72 -19.14
CA ASP A 402 -15.26 15.34 -19.60
C ASP A 402 -13.92 14.88 -19.03
N GLU A 403 -12.87 15.71 -19.14
CA GLU A 403 -11.51 15.38 -18.70
C GLU A 403 -11.42 15.04 -17.19
N THR A 404 -12.25 15.66 -16.36
CA THR A 404 -12.33 15.38 -14.90
C THR A 404 -12.87 13.97 -14.61
N VAL A 405 -13.84 13.49 -15.40
CA VAL A 405 -14.45 12.16 -15.24
C VAL A 405 -13.61 11.11 -15.98
N GLU A 406 -13.10 11.44 -17.17
CA GLU A 406 -12.16 10.64 -17.95
C GLU A 406 -10.84 10.40 -17.19
N SER A 407 -10.36 11.38 -16.40
CA SER A 407 -9.14 11.20 -15.57
C SER A 407 -9.26 10.12 -14.49
N PHE A 408 -10.48 9.62 -14.24
CA PHE A 408 -10.75 8.50 -13.34
C PHE A 408 -11.30 7.26 -14.06
N GLU A 409 -11.52 7.32 -15.38
CA GLU A 409 -11.83 6.12 -16.16
C GLU A 409 -10.63 5.16 -16.09
N GLY A 410 -10.83 4.00 -15.46
CA GLY A 410 -9.80 2.99 -15.25
C GLY A 410 -9.14 2.98 -13.87
N VAL A 411 -9.48 3.90 -12.96
CA VAL A 411 -9.03 3.84 -11.56
C VAL A 411 -9.79 2.74 -10.83
N ASN A 412 -9.06 1.77 -10.28
CA ASN A 412 -9.65 0.70 -9.48
C ASN A 412 -9.80 1.18 -8.03
N TRP A 413 -10.92 1.82 -7.72
CA TRP A 413 -11.31 2.06 -6.33
C TRP A 413 -11.60 0.73 -5.62
N VAL A 414 -11.00 0.52 -4.46
CA VAL A 414 -11.19 -0.67 -3.64
C VAL A 414 -11.40 -0.26 -2.18
N ASP A 415 -12.54 -0.63 -1.63
CA ASP A 415 -12.81 -0.48 -0.20
C ASP A 415 -12.63 -1.86 0.47
N LEU A 416 -11.41 -2.14 0.94
CA LEU A 416 -11.11 -3.40 1.61
C LEU A 416 -11.65 -3.37 3.03
N GLN A 417 -12.59 -4.25 3.32
CA GLN A 417 -13.11 -4.40 4.67
C GLN A 417 -12.10 -5.09 5.58
N ASN A 418 -12.32 -5.00 6.89
CA ASN A 418 -11.53 -5.68 7.91
C ASN A 418 -11.42 -7.19 7.62
N GLY A 419 -10.19 -7.70 7.46
CA GLY A 419 -9.89 -9.09 7.13
C GLY A 419 -9.88 -9.42 5.64
N GLU A 420 -10.24 -8.47 4.76
CA GLU A 420 -10.18 -8.69 3.32
C GLU A 420 -8.75 -8.54 2.78
N SER A 421 -8.52 -9.19 1.63
CA SER A 421 -7.21 -9.24 0.99
C SER A 421 -7.33 -8.96 -0.51
N LYS A 422 -6.32 -8.31 -1.09
CA LYS A 422 -6.29 -7.97 -2.51
C LYS A 422 -4.97 -8.34 -3.14
N VAL A 423 -5.03 -9.00 -4.29
CA VAL A 423 -3.89 -9.13 -5.21
C VAL A 423 -3.83 -7.89 -6.08
N LEU A 424 -2.70 -7.18 -6.04
CA LEU A 424 -2.45 -5.94 -6.77
C LEU A 424 -1.89 -6.24 -8.17
N VAL A 425 -2.76 -6.78 -9.03
CA VAL A 425 -2.41 -7.20 -10.39
C VAL A 425 -2.11 -6.05 -11.32
#